data_AF-A0A9Q9FFT4-F1
#
_entry.id   AF-A0A9Q9FFT4-F1
#
_cell.length_a   1.000
_cell.length_b   1.000
_cell.length_c   1.000
_cell.angle_alpha   90.00
_cell.angle_beta   90.00
_cell.angle_gamma   90.00
#
_symmetry.space_group_name_H-M   'P 1'
#
loop_
_entity.id
_entity.type
_entity.pdbx_description
1 polymer ?
#
loop_
_entity_poly.entity_id
_entity_poly.type
_entity_poly.pdbx_seq_one_letter_code
_entity_poly.pdbx_strand_id
1 'polypeptide(L)'
;MQKVLVPIGIVALLGSGLLFYSYMMSDEMVLRRLGYDRTLIESLINEQPDLVQDLIEDDRKSEDIVDYLTIKGFNYDCYDAYVKLAEYYPTLESSEVVYLATFLDHVFFPTLLQQGYEEETIKAWFSDPDFNTYVESVDIVALNRLLNYAKETESDLMTLFSYVNYEKQNPYLKLDEVISAIDEYQTVVLPNLKSKGYESQEVEALFYQFGLSDLKSLMETTLNPDQAFELMAASSFDSSSFAIYDEVLSQDENYSVTYALQYAKYPNVKSKFYQDIVETPNTNSLLVLVNQNYRLDEFYAPTDFVPVEVPVTPYSQVNTNYLRRDAADATELLFSKAQEAGYELTLRTGYISYSVQKNLYNQDVYEMGLEYADKFNSRPGHSEHQTGLAIDITTPSINNELSLEFADTEEGKWVLAHAHEYGFIIRYPENRESEVGYFYEPYHLRYVGVEVATEIFENNWTLEDYILNYGLLDAVSDEVQTPEEGTLEQDPSLEDSNEADDADEEESNDHLDESDQEVLPDKSNASQSGSTDSELNEDSSTDDSSSDEDRQQAIQENRELSDQEKYQL
;
A
#
# COMPACT_ATOMS: atom_id res chain seq x y z
N MET A 1 -30.75 79.85 67.09
CA MET A 1 -31.63 78.67 66.99
C MET A 1 -31.68 78.18 65.55
N GLN A 2 -31.50 76.86 65.38
CA GLN A 2 -31.94 75.99 64.27
C GLN A 2 -31.50 76.34 62.83
N LYS A 3 -30.57 75.57 62.23
CA LYS A 3 -30.75 74.25 61.55
C LYS A 3 -31.32 74.40 60.12
N VAL A 4 -30.67 73.66 59.19
CA VAL A 4 -31.21 72.95 58.00
C VAL A 4 -30.89 73.48 56.58
N LEU A 5 -30.17 72.60 55.85
CA LEU A 5 -30.09 72.27 54.39
C LEU A 5 -29.70 73.35 53.34
N VAL A 6 -28.53 73.25 52.67
CA VAL A 6 -28.20 72.56 51.36
C VAL A 6 -28.63 73.39 50.12
N PRO A 7 -27.90 73.46 48.96
CA PRO A 7 -26.77 72.64 48.45
C PRO A 7 -25.48 73.45 48.10
N ILE A 8 -24.26 72.93 48.25
CA ILE A 8 -23.56 71.97 47.36
C ILE A 8 -23.87 72.21 45.87
N GLY A 9 -23.51 73.39 45.35
CA GLY A 9 -23.69 73.72 43.93
C GLY A 9 -22.50 74.42 43.25
N ILE A 10 -21.42 74.71 43.97
CA ILE A 10 -20.32 75.54 43.41
C ILE A 10 -18.93 74.88 43.49
N VAL A 11 -18.77 73.73 44.14
CA VAL A 11 -17.46 73.03 44.21
C VAL A 11 -17.36 71.82 43.26
N ALA A 12 -18.46 71.36 42.67
CA ALA A 12 -18.46 70.16 41.80
C ALA A 12 -18.10 70.43 40.33
N LEU A 13 -17.93 71.68 39.90
CA LEU A 13 -17.59 72.02 38.50
C LEU A 13 -16.09 72.08 38.21
N LEU A 14 -15.22 72.01 39.23
CA LEU A 14 -13.76 71.96 39.03
C LEU A 14 -13.18 70.53 39.14
N GLY A 15 -13.87 69.60 39.81
CA GLY A 15 -13.39 68.22 39.98
C GLY A 15 -13.71 67.27 38.82
N SER A 16 -14.85 67.44 38.13
CA SER A 16 -15.20 66.63 36.96
C SER A 16 -14.47 67.07 35.69
N GLY A 17 -14.09 68.35 35.59
CA GLY A 17 -13.25 68.86 34.51
C GLY A 17 -11.86 68.22 34.52
N LEU A 18 -11.20 68.13 35.69
CA LEU A 18 -9.86 67.54 35.80
C LEU A 18 -9.82 66.02 35.58
N LEU A 19 -10.86 65.27 36.00
CA LEU A 19 -10.92 63.82 35.76
C LEU A 19 -11.27 63.50 34.31
N PHE A 20 -12.08 64.32 33.63
CA PHE A 20 -12.35 64.17 32.19
C PHE A 20 -11.14 64.62 31.34
N TYR A 21 -10.39 65.63 31.78
CA TYR A 21 -9.13 66.05 31.14
C TYR A 21 -8.01 65.04 31.36
N SER A 22 -7.93 64.41 32.54
CA SER A 22 -6.98 63.35 32.85
C SER A 22 -7.30 62.04 32.11
N TYR A 23 -8.58 61.73 31.90
CA TYR A 23 -9.01 60.58 31.09
C TYR A 23 -8.89 60.82 29.57
N MET A 24 -9.00 62.07 29.10
CA MET A 24 -8.74 62.42 27.70
C MET A 24 -7.25 62.52 27.34
N MET A 25 -6.35 62.45 28.32
CA MET A 25 -4.90 62.64 28.17
C MET A 25 -4.13 61.39 28.63
N SER A 26 -4.73 60.20 28.62
CA SER A 26 -3.93 58.98 28.74
C SER A 26 -3.21 58.72 27.42
N ASP A 27 -1.94 58.33 27.49
CA ASP A 27 -1.12 58.03 26.32
C ASP A 27 -1.81 57.04 25.38
N GLU A 28 -2.51 56.04 25.95
CA GLU A 28 -3.34 55.10 25.22
C GLU A 28 -4.43 55.78 24.38
N MET A 29 -5.13 56.79 24.91
CA MET A 29 -6.23 57.42 24.20
C MET A 29 -5.71 58.31 23.05
N VAL A 30 -4.54 58.93 23.24
CA VAL A 30 -3.88 59.73 22.21
C VAL A 30 -3.36 58.83 21.09
N LEU A 31 -2.72 57.72 21.42
CA LEU A 31 -2.26 56.74 20.44
C LEU A 31 -3.43 56.08 19.68
N ARG A 32 -4.55 55.75 20.33
CA ARG A 32 -5.76 55.26 19.62
C ARG A 32 -6.26 56.28 18.60
N ARG A 33 -6.19 57.57 18.91
CA ARG A 33 -6.59 58.65 18.00
C ARG A 33 -5.63 58.81 16.84
N LEU A 34 -4.35 58.52 17.04
CA LEU A 34 -3.31 58.47 16.03
C LEU A 34 -3.37 57.18 15.17
N GLY A 35 -4.33 56.29 15.42
CA GLY A 35 -4.59 55.10 14.61
C GLY A 35 -3.89 53.83 15.08
N TYR A 36 -3.30 53.84 16.29
CA TYR A 36 -2.65 52.66 16.87
C TYR A 36 -3.70 51.71 17.45
N ASP A 37 -3.55 50.42 17.18
CA ASP A 37 -4.41 49.40 17.74
C ASP A 37 -4.09 49.15 19.23
N ARG A 38 -5.00 48.44 19.89
CA ARG A 38 -4.92 48.19 21.34
C ARG A 38 -3.67 47.39 21.73
N THR A 39 -3.32 46.37 20.96
CA THR A 39 -2.22 45.46 21.26
C THR A 39 -0.90 46.19 21.14
N LEU A 40 -0.73 46.97 20.08
CA LEU A 40 0.45 47.80 19.86
C LEU A 40 0.61 48.87 20.94
N ILE A 41 -0.47 49.50 21.38
CA ILE A 41 -0.43 50.46 22.49
C ILE A 41 -0.03 49.80 23.80
N GLU A 42 -0.57 48.62 24.11
CA GLU A 42 -0.25 47.90 25.34
C GLU A 42 1.23 47.45 25.35
N SER A 43 1.79 47.05 24.21
CA SER A 43 3.23 46.74 24.06
C SER A 43 4.09 48.01 24.20
N LEU A 44 3.78 49.09 23.45
CA LEU A 44 4.54 50.34 23.48
C LEU A 44 4.59 50.97 24.88
N ILE A 45 3.47 50.97 25.61
CA ILE A 45 3.40 51.55 26.97
C ILE A 45 4.21 50.72 27.98
N ASN A 46 4.18 49.39 27.86
CA ASN A 46 4.86 48.51 28.83
C ASN A 46 6.36 48.40 28.57
N GLU A 47 6.76 48.41 27.30
CA GLU A 47 8.13 48.08 26.89
C GLU A 47 8.93 49.31 26.47
N GLN A 48 8.29 50.35 25.91
CA GLN A 48 8.95 51.50 25.30
C GLN A 48 8.27 52.84 25.66
N PRO A 49 8.14 53.20 26.95
CA PRO A 49 7.39 54.38 27.39
C PRO A 49 7.97 55.72 26.91
N ASP A 50 9.28 55.78 26.62
CA ASP A 50 9.92 56.99 26.09
C ASP A 50 9.53 57.23 24.62
N LEU A 51 9.38 56.16 23.83
CA LEU A 51 8.93 56.24 22.43
C LEU A 51 7.45 56.64 22.35
N VAL A 52 6.63 56.20 23.30
CA VAL A 52 5.21 56.62 23.42
C VAL A 52 5.09 58.13 23.55
N GLN A 53 5.91 58.74 24.41
CA GLN A 53 5.90 60.19 24.60
C GLN A 53 6.35 60.92 23.34
N ASP A 54 7.41 60.42 22.69
CA ASP A 54 7.90 60.94 21.42
C ASP A 54 6.82 60.89 20.33
N LEU A 55 6.12 59.76 20.16
CA LEU A 55 5.05 59.60 19.15
C LEU A 55 3.86 60.54 19.38
N ILE A 56 3.53 60.77 20.66
CA ILE A 56 2.44 61.65 21.08
C ILE A 56 2.81 63.11 20.88
N GLU A 57 4.03 63.52 21.27
CA GLU A 57 4.50 64.90 21.12
C GLU A 57 4.59 65.31 19.63
N ASP A 58 4.93 64.36 18.78
CA ASP A 58 5.16 64.57 17.35
C ASP A 58 3.91 64.30 16.47
N ASP A 59 2.74 64.04 17.08
CA ASP A 59 1.42 63.77 16.45
C ASP A 59 1.49 62.72 15.32
N ARG A 60 2.33 61.68 15.50
CA ARG A 60 2.63 60.70 14.46
C ARG A 60 1.54 59.65 14.35
N LYS A 61 0.96 59.51 13.17
CA LYS A 61 -0.03 58.47 12.90
C LYS A 61 0.62 57.10 12.76
N SER A 62 -0.16 56.05 13.04
CA SER A 62 0.28 54.66 12.89
C SER A 62 0.67 54.29 11.45
N GLU A 63 0.04 54.91 10.45
CA GLU A 63 0.38 54.75 9.03
C GLU A 63 1.77 55.30 8.66
N ASP A 64 2.27 56.26 9.44
CA ASP A 64 3.53 56.97 9.20
C ASP A 64 4.65 56.54 10.18
N ILE A 65 4.39 55.55 11.05
CA ILE A 65 5.35 55.16 12.09
C ILE A 65 6.62 54.57 11.49
N VAL A 66 6.53 53.84 10.38
CA VAL A 66 7.69 53.26 9.69
C VAL A 66 8.65 54.36 9.22
N ASP A 67 8.11 55.45 8.66
CA ASP A 67 8.88 56.64 8.27
C ASP A 67 9.42 57.41 9.48
N TYR A 68 8.72 57.38 10.62
CA TYR A 68 9.18 58.02 11.85
C TYR A 68 10.34 57.28 12.53
N LEU A 69 10.25 55.95 12.60
CA LEU A 69 11.35 55.08 13.06
C LEU A 69 12.60 55.26 12.17
N THR A 70 12.39 55.51 10.88
CA THR A 70 13.43 55.88 9.90
C THR A 70 14.14 57.20 10.23
N ILE A 71 13.45 58.20 10.79
CA ILE A 71 14.03 59.54 11.08
C ILE A 71 14.79 59.56 12.42
N LYS A 72 14.39 58.74 13.40
CA LYS A 72 14.93 58.76 14.77
C LYS A 72 16.16 57.86 14.99
N GLY A 73 16.61 57.13 13.97
CA GLY A 73 17.91 56.44 14.00
C GLY A 73 17.87 55.02 14.58
N PHE A 74 16.80 54.26 14.31
CA PHE A 74 16.87 52.79 14.30
C PHE A 74 17.92 52.34 13.27
N ASN A 75 18.64 51.25 13.53
CA ASN A 75 19.96 51.00 12.93
C ASN A 75 19.94 51.04 11.38
N TYR A 76 20.72 51.95 10.79
CA TYR A 76 20.77 52.23 9.34
C TYR A 76 21.14 50.99 8.49
N ASP A 77 21.78 49.99 9.09
CA ASP A 77 22.23 48.79 8.39
C ASP A 77 21.19 47.67 8.30
N CYS A 78 20.12 47.74 9.10
CA CYS A 78 18.98 46.81 9.02
C CYS A 78 17.81 47.41 8.19
N TYR A 79 17.92 48.68 7.79
CA TYR A 79 16.95 49.43 6.98
C TYR A 79 16.56 48.73 5.68
N ASP A 80 17.55 48.24 4.93
CA ASP A 80 17.31 47.50 3.68
C ASP A 80 16.57 46.18 3.91
N ALA A 81 16.74 45.55 5.08
CA ALA A 81 16.01 44.34 5.45
C ALA A 81 14.55 44.66 5.83
N TYR A 82 14.30 45.78 6.52
CA TYR A 82 12.96 46.22 6.92
C TYR A 82 12.09 46.69 5.75
N VAL A 83 12.69 47.46 4.82
CA VAL A 83 12.00 47.89 3.60
C VAL A 83 11.72 46.69 2.70
N LYS A 84 12.66 45.74 2.58
CA LYS A 84 12.42 44.48 1.86
C LYS A 84 11.33 43.63 2.52
N LEU A 85 11.30 43.49 3.85
CA LEU A 85 10.23 42.77 4.56
C LEU A 85 8.83 43.32 4.22
N ALA A 86 8.66 44.65 4.24
CA ALA A 86 7.39 45.30 3.88
C ALA A 86 7.05 45.20 2.37
N GLU A 87 8.06 45.17 1.49
CA GLU A 87 7.87 44.99 0.04
C GLU A 87 7.57 43.53 -0.36
N TYR A 88 8.14 42.55 0.35
CA TYR A 88 7.97 41.12 0.10
C TYR A 88 6.65 40.58 0.69
N TYR A 89 6.13 41.18 1.77
CA TYR A 89 4.89 40.75 2.45
C TYR A 89 3.83 41.85 2.47
N PRO A 90 3.17 42.14 1.33
CA PRO A 90 2.18 43.21 1.22
C PRO A 90 0.88 42.95 2.02
N THR A 91 0.76 41.79 2.67
CA THR A 91 -0.41 41.37 3.45
C THR A 91 -0.27 41.57 4.96
N LEU A 92 0.92 41.89 5.47
CA LEU A 92 1.13 42.18 6.89
C LEU A 92 0.46 43.49 7.29
N GLU A 93 -0.16 43.52 8.47
CA GLU A 93 -0.62 44.78 9.05
C GLU A 93 0.59 45.61 9.55
N SER A 94 0.49 46.93 9.51
CA SER A 94 1.59 47.83 9.90
C SER A 94 2.08 47.61 11.34
N SER A 95 1.23 47.08 12.22
CA SER A 95 1.58 46.70 13.60
C SER A 95 2.48 45.47 13.69
N GLU A 96 2.32 44.50 12.78
CA GLU A 96 3.12 43.27 12.70
C GLU A 96 4.52 43.58 12.19
N VAL A 97 4.63 44.45 11.17
CA VAL A 97 5.91 44.94 10.63
C VAL A 97 6.72 45.68 11.71
N VAL A 98 6.06 46.54 12.49
CA VAL A 98 6.69 47.30 13.58
C VAL A 98 7.17 46.39 14.70
N TYR A 99 6.38 45.39 15.07
CA TYR A 99 6.76 44.41 16.08
C TYR A 99 7.97 43.58 15.63
N LEU A 100 7.95 43.06 14.40
CA LEU A 100 9.05 42.28 13.84
C LEU A 100 10.33 43.12 13.75
N ALA A 101 10.24 44.36 13.27
CA ALA A 101 11.38 45.27 13.16
C ALA A 101 11.97 45.60 14.54
N THR A 102 11.13 45.88 15.53
CA THR A 102 11.55 46.17 16.91
C THR A 102 12.20 44.95 17.57
N PHE A 103 11.63 43.76 17.36
CA PHE A 103 12.18 42.50 17.86
C PHE A 103 13.56 42.22 17.24
N LEU A 104 13.70 42.38 15.93
CA LEU A 104 14.96 42.14 15.23
C LEU A 104 16.04 43.16 15.63
N ASP A 105 15.73 44.46 15.72
CA ASP A 105 16.71 45.53 16.00
C ASP A 105 17.14 45.61 17.47
N HIS A 106 16.20 45.37 18.41
CA HIS A 106 16.45 45.61 19.83
C HIS A 106 16.56 44.35 20.68
N VAL A 107 16.12 43.20 20.16
CA VAL A 107 16.19 41.93 20.88
C VAL A 107 17.14 40.99 20.17
N PHE A 108 16.88 40.64 18.91
CA PHE A 108 17.61 39.59 18.20
C PHE A 108 19.05 40.01 17.85
N PHE A 109 19.22 41.12 17.12
CA PHE A 109 20.53 41.61 16.68
C PHE A 109 21.47 41.94 17.85
N PRO A 110 21.04 42.67 18.91
CA PRO A 110 21.92 42.97 20.04
C PRO A 110 22.22 41.74 20.89
N THR A 111 21.29 40.78 20.97
CA THR A 111 21.54 39.50 21.65
C THR A 111 22.64 38.74 20.93
N LEU A 112 22.56 38.57 19.61
CA LEU A 112 23.60 37.90 18.81
C LEU A 112 24.98 38.57 18.94
N LEU A 113 25.03 39.91 18.91
CA LEU A 113 26.28 40.64 19.17
C LEU A 113 26.84 40.39 20.58
N GLN A 114 25.99 40.38 21.61
CA GLN A 114 26.41 40.03 22.97
C GLN A 114 26.86 38.58 23.12
N GLN A 115 26.38 37.69 22.24
CA GLN A 115 26.84 36.29 22.16
C GLN A 115 28.15 36.10 21.39
N GLY A 116 28.72 37.16 20.81
CA GLY A 116 30.03 37.12 20.15
C GLY A 116 30.00 36.82 18.66
N TYR A 117 28.81 36.81 18.03
CA TYR A 117 28.69 36.73 16.57
C TYR A 117 29.19 38.02 15.92
N GLU A 118 29.92 37.89 14.81
CA GLU A 118 30.39 39.06 14.05
C GLU A 118 29.23 39.76 13.34
N GLU A 119 29.21 41.08 13.43
CA GLU A 119 28.15 41.95 12.92
C GLU A 119 27.87 41.74 11.41
N GLU A 120 28.92 41.54 10.61
CA GLU A 120 28.81 41.28 9.17
C GLU A 120 28.13 39.93 8.87
N THR A 121 28.37 38.92 9.71
CA THR A 121 27.71 37.61 9.60
C THR A 121 26.23 37.73 9.92
N ILE A 122 25.90 38.51 10.96
CA ILE A 122 24.50 38.78 11.34
C ILE A 122 23.76 39.46 10.19
N LYS A 123 24.37 40.49 9.57
CA LYS A 123 23.79 41.24 8.45
C LYS A 123 23.59 40.41 7.18
N ALA A 124 24.47 39.45 6.92
CA ALA A 124 24.34 38.54 5.78
C ALA A 124 23.07 37.67 5.89
N TRP A 125 22.70 37.23 7.10
CA TRP A 125 21.50 36.42 7.34
C TRP A 125 20.20 37.18 7.08
N PHE A 126 20.12 38.46 7.48
CA PHE A 126 18.96 39.33 7.22
C PHE A 126 18.75 39.67 5.73
N SER A 127 19.75 39.40 4.91
CA SER A 127 19.68 39.60 3.46
C SER A 127 19.21 38.35 2.70
N ASP A 128 19.04 37.22 3.40
CA ASP A 128 18.53 35.96 2.84
C ASP A 128 16.98 36.01 2.76
N PRO A 129 16.37 35.84 1.57
CA PRO A 129 14.92 35.85 1.41
C PRO A 129 14.20 34.79 2.26
N ASP A 130 14.84 33.65 2.52
CA ASP A 130 14.22 32.55 3.25
C ASP A 130 14.09 32.91 4.73
N PHE A 131 15.10 33.57 5.32
CA PHE A 131 15.15 34.05 6.72
C PHE A 131 13.90 34.84 7.12
N ASN A 132 13.42 35.72 6.25
CA ASN A 132 12.30 36.63 6.55
C ASN A 132 10.94 35.91 6.61
N THR A 133 10.74 34.87 5.79
CA THR A 133 9.55 33.98 5.83
C THR A 133 9.45 33.23 7.15
N TYR A 134 10.59 32.95 7.79
CA TYR A 134 10.65 32.14 9.01
C TYR A 134 10.32 32.94 10.27
N VAL A 135 10.77 34.20 10.39
CA VAL A 135 10.60 35.04 11.59
C VAL A 135 9.13 35.37 11.89
N GLU A 136 8.28 35.50 10.87
CA GLU A 136 6.84 35.78 11.03
C GLU A 136 6.06 34.69 11.77
N SER A 137 6.63 33.50 11.94
CA SER A 137 5.93 32.35 12.52
C SER A 137 6.49 31.82 13.83
N VAL A 138 7.45 32.52 14.44
CA VAL A 138 8.16 32.07 15.65
C VAL A 138 7.63 32.78 16.91
N ASP A 139 7.23 32.01 17.93
CA ASP A 139 6.97 32.56 19.26
C ASP A 139 8.27 33.10 19.88
N ILE A 140 8.28 34.36 20.34
CA ILE A 140 9.41 35.00 21.02
C ILE A 140 9.95 34.14 22.18
N VAL A 141 9.08 33.38 22.86
CA VAL A 141 9.47 32.49 23.95
C VAL A 141 10.27 31.28 23.43
N ALA A 142 9.87 30.71 22.29
CA ALA A 142 10.59 29.62 21.63
C ALA A 142 11.95 30.09 21.12
N LEU A 143 11.99 31.24 20.45
CA LEU A 143 13.21 31.82 19.90
C LEU A 143 14.25 32.16 20.99
N ASN A 144 13.82 32.72 22.12
CA ASN A 144 14.70 32.99 23.26
C ASN A 144 15.26 31.70 23.90
N ARG A 145 14.47 30.63 23.97
CA ARG A 145 14.95 29.33 24.49
C ARG A 145 16.00 28.71 23.55
N LEU A 146 15.76 28.78 22.24
CA LEU A 146 16.64 28.25 21.21
C LEU A 146 17.97 29.05 21.12
N LEU A 147 17.91 30.37 21.20
CA LEU A 147 19.10 31.23 21.26
C LEU A 147 20.00 30.94 22.48
N ASN A 148 19.39 30.61 23.63
CA ASN A 148 20.15 30.19 24.81
C ASN A 148 20.84 28.83 24.60
N TYR A 149 20.17 27.88 23.92
CA TYR A 149 20.76 26.59 23.57
C TYR A 149 21.95 26.74 22.61
N ALA A 150 21.80 27.47 21.50
CA ALA A 150 22.90 27.68 20.54
C ALA A 150 24.13 28.37 21.16
N LYS A 151 23.94 29.19 22.19
CA LYS A 151 25.05 29.75 22.99
C LYS A 151 25.79 28.66 23.78
N GLU A 152 25.06 27.72 24.39
CA GLU A 152 25.64 26.65 25.19
C GLU A 152 26.34 25.59 24.32
N THR A 153 25.91 25.43 23.06
CA THR A 153 26.40 24.38 22.14
C THR A 153 27.24 24.89 20.97
N GLU A 154 27.40 26.21 20.80
CA GLU A 154 28.04 26.85 19.63
C GLU A 154 27.38 26.47 18.28
N SER A 155 26.08 26.16 18.27
CA SER A 155 25.33 25.79 17.05
C SER A 155 25.10 26.98 16.11
N ASP A 156 25.17 26.75 14.80
CA ASP A 156 24.89 27.79 13.80
C ASP A 156 23.38 28.13 13.66
N LEU A 157 23.07 29.26 13.04
CA LEU A 157 21.69 29.73 12.91
C LEU A 157 20.83 28.92 11.97
N MET A 158 21.41 28.23 10.98
CA MET A 158 20.63 27.35 10.10
C MET A 158 20.08 26.18 10.92
N THR A 159 20.86 25.65 11.85
CA THR A 159 20.40 24.66 12.83
C THR A 159 19.32 25.21 13.77
N LEU A 160 19.42 26.48 14.19
CA LEU A 160 18.34 27.14 14.94
C LEU A 160 17.02 27.20 14.15
N PHE A 161 17.07 27.48 12.85
CA PHE A 161 15.88 27.48 11.99
C PHE A 161 15.28 26.10 11.82
N SER A 162 16.12 25.06 11.68
CA SER A 162 15.65 23.66 11.64
C SER A 162 14.87 23.29 12.91
N TYR A 163 15.32 23.71 14.10
CA TYR A 163 14.60 23.50 15.36
C TYR A 163 13.24 24.20 15.39
N VAL A 164 13.19 25.49 15.02
CA VAL A 164 11.95 26.27 14.98
C VAL A 164 10.91 25.66 14.04
N ASN A 165 11.33 25.30 12.82
CA ASN A 165 10.42 24.74 11.82
C ASN A 165 9.87 23.38 12.28
N TYR A 166 10.70 22.55 12.91
CA TYR A 166 10.28 21.25 13.44
C TYR A 166 9.35 21.37 14.66
N GLU A 167 9.61 22.30 15.58
CA GLU A 167 8.73 22.61 16.72
C GLU A 167 7.35 23.07 16.23
N LYS A 168 7.29 23.91 15.20
CA LYS A 168 6.04 24.40 14.61
C LYS A 168 5.18 23.27 14.03
N GLN A 169 5.80 22.32 13.36
CA GLN A 169 5.11 21.15 12.79
C GLN A 169 4.72 20.13 13.88
N ASN A 170 5.42 20.13 15.00
CA ASN A 170 5.23 19.20 16.11
C ASN A 170 5.01 19.94 17.45
N PRO A 171 3.94 20.76 17.59
CA PRO A 171 3.77 21.68 18.73
C PRO A 171 3.55 20.99 20.08
N TYR A 172 3.41 19.66 20.09
CA TYR A 172 3.28 18.83 21.28
C TYR A 172 4.62 18.36 21.87
N LEU A 173 5.71 18.45 21.10
CA LEU A 173 7.04 18.06 21.56
C LEU A 173 7.62 19.11 22.51
N LYS A 174 8.40 18.65 23.48
CA LYS A 174 9.22 19.55 24.30
C LYS A 174 10.48 19.95 23.53
N LEU A 175 11.07 21.06 23.92
CA LEU A 175 12.26 21.61 23.26
C LEU A 175 13.46 20.66 23.26
N ASP A 176 13.69 19.93 24.35
CA ASP A 176 14.73 18.91 24.42
C ASP A 176 14.50 17.77 23.42
N GLU A 177 13.24 17.42 23.16
CA GLU A 177 12.86 16.42 22.15
C GLU A 177 13.04 16.97 20.73
N VAL A 178 12.68 18.24 20.48
CA VAL A 178 12.91 18.94 19.20
C VAL A 178 14.39 19.02 18.87
N ILE A 179 15.20 19.47 19.83
CA ILE A 179 16.66 19.58 19.70
C ILE A 179 17.25 18.22 19.39
N SER A 180 16.92 17.20 20.20
CA SER A 180 17.46 15.85 20.01
C SER A 180 17.08 15.29 18.63
N ALA A 181 15.88 15.56 18.13
CA ALA A 181 15.44 15.06 16.84
C ALA A 181 16.21 15.69 15.67
N ILE A 182 16.42 17.01 15.72
CA ILE A 182 17.14 17.74 14.68
C ILE A 182 18.64 17.49 14.75
N ASP A 183 19.23 17.39 15.94
CA ASP A 183 20.63 17.03 16.09
C ASP A 183 20.90 15.64 15.51
N GLU A 184 20.02 14.67 15.81
CA GLU A 184 20.12 13.34 15.23
C GLU A 184 19.91 13.35 13.71
N TYR A 185 18.94 14.11 13.21
CA TYR A 185 18.74 14.30 11.77
C TYR A 185 20.02 14.83 11.09
N GLN A 186 20.60 15.92 11.61
CA GLN A 186 21.74 16.59 10.99
C GLN A 186 23.04 15.78 11.10
N THR A 187 23.26 15.10 12.23
CA THR A 187 24.54 14.44 12.52
C THR A 187 24.57 12.96 12.13
N VAL A 188 23.41 12.30 12.06
CA VAL A 188 23.29 10.87 11.77
C VAL A 188 22.57 10.63 10.45
N VAL A 189 21.35 11.14 10.31
CA VAL A 189 20.47 10.78 9.19
C VAL A 189 20.92 11.36 7.87
N LEU A 190 21.08 12.69 7.82
CA LEU A 190 21.44 13.41 6.61
C LEU A 190 22.78 12.94 6.01
N PRO A 191 23.88 12.77 6.78
CA PRO A 191 25.14 12.27 6.23
C PRO A 191 25.04 10.83 5.71
N ASN A 192 24.26 9.97 6.38
CA ASN A 192 24.10 8.57 5.97
C ASN A 192 23.32 8.45 4.65
N LEU A 193 22.16 9.10 4.55
CA LEU A 193 21.37 9.10 3.32
C LEU A 193 22.11 9.79 2.17
N LYS A 194 22.86 10.87 2.42
CA LYS A 194 23.75 11.46 1.39
C LYS A 194 24.80 10.49 0.89
N SER A 195 25.36 9.64 1.76
CA SER A 195 26.33 8.62 1.34
C SER A 195 25.70 7.53 0.45
N LYS A 196 24.37 7.40 0.47
CA LYS A 196 23.57 6.50 -0.38
C LYS A 196 23.03 7.18 -1.65
N GLY A 197 23.40 8.43 -1.91
CA GLY A 197 23.05 9.15 -3.14
C GLY A 197 21.83 10.05 -3.05
N TYR A 198 21.25 10.25 -1.85
CA TYR A 198 20.14 11.20 -1.66
C TYR A 198 20.66 12.63 -1.59
N GLU A 199 19.96 13.57 -2.23
CA GLU A 199 20.28 14.99 -2.14
C GLU A 199 19.83 15.58 -0.79
N SER A 200 20.44 16.70 -0.38
CA SER A 200 20.13 17.26 0.96
C SER A 200 18.69 17.77 1.07
N GLN A 201 18.17 18.37 -0.01
CA GLN A 201 16.79 18.86 -0.10
C GLN A 201 15.77 17.71 -0.12
N GLU A 202 16.14 16.59 -0.73
CA GLU A 202 15.37 15.35 -0.76
C GLU A 202 15.21 14.75 0.63
N VAL A 203 16.31 14.60 1.36
CA VAL A 203 16.31 14.08 2.74
C VAL A 203 15.55 15.02 3.69
N GLU A 204 15.65 16.33 3.48
CA GLU A 204 14.86 17.32 4.23
C GLU A 204 13.36 17.20 3.97
N ALA A 205 12.94 17.06 2.71
CA ALA A 205 11.53 16.86 2.37
C ALA A 205 10.97 15.57 3.00
N LEU A 206 11.72 14.47 2.91
CA LEU A 206 11.35 13.20 3.55
C LEU A 206 11.24 13.33 5.07
N PHE A 207 12.19 14.03 5.70
CA PHE A 207 12.18 14.25 7.16
C PHE A 207 10.92 14.97 7.63
N TYR A 208 10.48 16.01 6.91
CA TYR A 208 9.28 16.74 7.28
C TYR A 208 7.99 15.97 6.97
N GLN A 209 7.99 15.09 5.97
CA GLN A 209 6.81 14.31 5.61
C GLN A 209 6.62 13.07 6.48
N PHE A 210 7.69 12.33 6.79
CA PHE A 210 7.63 11.03 7.47
C PHE A 210 8.23 11.03 8.88
N GLY A 211 9.04 12.04 9.21
CA GLY A 211 9.67 12.16 10.52
C GLY A 211 10.91 11.29 10.71
N LEU A 212 11.57 11.49 11.85
CA LEU A 212 12.90 10.93 12.12
C LEU A 212 12.93 9.39 12.16
N SER A 213 11.89 8.77 12.72
CA SER A 213 11.86 7.30 12.87
C SER A 213 11.88 6.59 11.53
N ASP A 214 11.08 7.08 10.58
CA ASP A 214 10.94 6.47 9.26
C ASP A 214 12.21 6.65 8.43
N LEU A 215 12.88 7.81 8.53
CA LEU A 215 14.18 8.03 7.90
C LEU A 215 15.27 7.13 8.49
N LYS A 216 15.22 6.85 9.79
CA LYS A 216 16.15 5.90 10.42
C LYS A 216 15.90 4.48 9.91
N SER A 217 14.64 4.09 9.69
CA SER A 217 14.34 2.82 9.02
C SER A 217 14.87 2.79 7.59
N LEU A 218 14.67 3.86 6.81
CA LEU A 218 15.23 3.99 5.46
C LEU A 218 16.76 3.92 5.43
N MET A 219 17.44 4.47 6.44
CA MET A 219 18.90 4.36 6.55
C MET A 219 19.40 2.94 6.71
N GLU A 220 18.58 2.00 7.18
CA GLU A 220 18.98 0.60 7.33
C GLU A 220 18.75 -0.22 6.05
N THR A 221 18.06 0.34 5.04
CA THR A 221 17.75 -0.37 3.78
C THR A 221 18.83 -0.19 2.70
N THR A 222 18.79 -0.98 1.64
CA THR A 222 19.60 -0.81 0.42
C THR A 222 18.93 0.01 -0.67
N LEU A 223 17.71 0.50 -0.42
CA LEU A 223 16.89 1.28 -1.38
C LEU A 223 17.62 2.53 -1.88
N ASN A 224 17.66 2.66 -3.21
CA ASN A 224 18.14 3.88 -3.86
C ASN A 224 17.09 5.01 -3.78
N PRO A 225 17.48 6.28 -4.05
CA PRO A 225 16.55 7.41 -3.97
C PRO A 225 15.27 7.22 -4.80
N ASP A 226 15.38 6.80 -6.07
CA ASP A 226 14.24 6.64 -6.96
C ASP A 226 13.23 5.62 -6.39
N GLN A 227 13.71 4.46 -5.93
CA GLN A 227 12.88 3.43 -5.30
C GLN A 227 12.20 3.94 -4.03
N ALA A 228 12.95 4.62 -3.15
CA ALA A 228 12.40 5.13 -1.90
C ALA A 228 11.35 6.22 -2.13
N PHE A 229 11.59 7.12 -3.08
CA PHE A 229 10.64 8.17 -3.43
C PHE A 229 9.38 7.60 -4.07
N GLU A 230 9.51 6.63 -4.98
CA GLU A 230 8.36 5.97 -5.59
C GLU A 230 7.54 5.20 -4.56
N LEU A 231 8.19 4.46 -3.65
CA LEU A 231 7.53 3.78 -2.53
C LEU A 231 6.75 4.78 -1.69
N MET A 232 7.41 5.83 -1.21
CA MET A 232 6.82 6.81 -0.29
C MET A 232 5.74 7.71 -0.92
N ALA A 233 5.72 7.81 -2.25
CA ALA A 233 4.66 8.51 -2.97
C ALA A 233 3.38 7.66 -3.11
N ALA A 234 3.47 6.34 -2.99
CA ALA A 234 2.33 5.45 -3.15
C ALA A 234 1.36 5.55 -1.97
N SER A 235 0.05 5.57 -2.27
CA SER A 235 -0.99 5.61 -1.23
C SER A 235 -1.05 4.35 -0.36
N SER A 236 -0.53 3.22 -0.86
CA SER A 236 -0.44 1.94 -0.15
C SER A 236 0.84 1.80 0.68
N PHE A 237 1.70 2.83 0.70
CA PHE A 237 2.94 2.82 1.45
C PHE A 237 2.71 2.72 2.96
N ASP A 238 3.48 1.85 3.62
CA ASP A 238 3.54 1.70 5.06
C ASP A 238 4.99 1.75 5.51
N SER A 239 5.37 2.79 6.26
CA SER A 239 6.74 2.97 6.73
C SER A 239 7.21 1.87 7.69
N SER A 240 6.29 1.11 8.30
CA SER A 240 6.67 -0.07 9.10
C SER A 240 7.16 -1.25 8.24
N SER A 241 6.93 -1.21 6.93
CA SER A 241 7.26 -2.27 5.96
C SER A 241 8.55 -2.02 5.17
N PHE A 242 9.37 -1.02 5.53
CA PHE A 242 10.65 -0.73 4.84
C PHE A 242 11.55 -1.95 4.66
N ALA A 243 11.67 -2.79 5.69
CA ALA A 243 12.50 -3.99 5.61
C ALA A 243 11.99 -5.00 4.56
N ILE A 244 10.66 -5.12 4.40
CA ILE A 244 10.05 -5.99 3.40
C ILE A 244 10.27 -5.40 2.00
N TYR A 245 10.06 -4.09 1.83
CA TYR A 245 10.29 -3.43 0.55
C TYR A 245 11.75 -3.60 0.09
N ASP A 246 12.69 -3.43 1.00
CA ASP A 246 14.12 -3.61 0.74
C ASP A 246 14.47 -5.06 0.42
N GLU A 247 13.97 -6.01 1.22
CA GLU A 247 14.18 -7.44 1.00
C GLU A 247 13.71 -7.82 -0.41
N VAL A 248 12.49 -7.45 -0.79
CA VAL A 248 11.91 -7.76 -2.10
C VAL A 248 12.72 -7.11 -3.22
N LEU A 249 12.95 -5.79 -3.17
CA LEU A 249 13.64 -5.07 -4.24
C LEU A 249 15.13 -5.43 -4.36
N SER A 250 15.71 -6.08 -3.34
CA SER A 250 17.08 -6.60 -3.38
C SER A 250 17.20 -7.99 -4.00
N GLN A 251 16.10 -8.74 -4.13
CA GLN A 251 16.10 -10.11 -4.64
C GLN A 251 16.23 -10.19 -6.16
N ASP A 252 15.53 -9.30 -6.88
CA ASP A 252 15.53 -9.26 -8.34
C ASP A 252 15.44 -7.80 -8.82
N GLU A 253 16.35 -7.42 -9.72
CA GLU A 253 16.38 -6.07 -10.30
C GLU A 253 15.16 -5.74 -11.17
N ASN A 254 14.40 -6.77 -11.58
CA ASN A 254 13.18 -6.61 -12.37
C ASN A 254 11.92 -6.43 -11.50
N TYR A 255 12.01 -6.58 -10.17
CA TYR A 255 10.87 -6.29 -9.30
C TYR A 255 10.60 -4.79 -9.22
N SER A 256 9.37 -4.43 -9.58
CA SER A 256 8.88 -3.05 -9.52
C SER A 256 8.58 -2.62 -8.08
N VAL A 257 8.53 -1.30 -7.85
CA VAL A 257 8.06 -0.74 -6.59
C VAL A 257 6.60 -1.15 -6.32
N THR A 258 5.78 -1.24 -7.36
CA THR A 258 4.42 -1.80 -7.26
C THR A 258 4.44 -3.22 -6.72
N TYR A 259 5.30 -4.09 -7.25
CA TYR A 259 5.46 -5.46 -6.75
C TYR A 259 5.80 -5.48 -5.26
N ALA A 260 6.76 -4.67 -4.81
CA ALA A 260 7.15 -4.61 -3.40
C ALA A 260 6.02 -4.11 -2.47
N LEU A 261 5.26 -3.10 -2.91
CA LEU A 261 4.08 -2.60 -2.20
C LEU A 261 3.00 -3.69 -2.07
N GLN A 262 2.71 -4.39 -3.17
CA GLN A 262 1.71 -5.45 -3.19
C GLN A 262 2.16 -6.66 -2.36
N TYR A 263 3.43 -7.03 -2.42
CA TYR A 263 3.98 -8.14 -1.64
C TYR A 263 3.89 -7.87 -0.13
N ALA A 264 4.22 -6.66 0.32
CA ALA A 264 4.08 -6.29 1.73
C ALA A 264 2.61 -6.29 2.18
N LYS A 265 1.69 -5.86 1.32
CA LYS A 265 0.25 -5.82 1.59
C LYS A 265 -0.40 -7.21 1.59
N TYR A 266 0.07 -8.09 0.70
CA TYR A 266 -0.46 -9.45 0.48
C TYR A 266 0.62 -10.52 0.64
N PRO A 267 1.19 -10.69 1.86
CA PRO A 267 2.36 -11.54 2.08
C PRO A 267 2.08 -13.04 1.87
N ASN A 268 0.80 -13.45 1.88
CA ASN A 268 0.36 -14.83 1.66
C ASN A 268 0.19 -15.18 0.17
N VAL A 269 0.44 -14.28 -0.78
CA VAL A 269 0.36 -14.63 -2.23
C VAL A 269 1.36 -15.72 -2.59
N LYS A 270 2.61 -15.61 -2.10
CA LYS A 270 3.73 -16.51 -2.45
C LYS A 270 4.30 -17.29 -1.26
N SER A 271 3.65 -17.27 -0.10
CA SER A 271 4.21 -17.85 1.12
C SER A 271 3.13 -18.33 2.10
N LYS A 272 3.54 -19.04 3.16
CA LYS A 272 2.64 -19.53 4.23
C LYS A 272 1.46 -20.36 3.73
N PHE A 273 1.73 -21.24 2.76
CA PHE A 273 0.75 -22.11 2.15
C PHE A 273 -0.13 -22.81 3.20
N TYR A 274 -1.45 -22.70 3.02
CA TYR A 274 -2.51 -23.22 3.90
C TYR A 274 -2.58 -22.64 5.33
N GLN A 275 -1.89 -21.53 5.65
CA GLN A 275 -1.96 -20.91 6.98
C GLN A 275 -2.86 -19.66 6.99
N ASP A 276 -2.71 -18.79 6.00
CA ASP A 276 -3.41 -17.51 5.91
C ASP A 276 -4.41 -17.52 4.75
N ILE A 277 -5.35 -18.49 4.77
CA ILE A 277 -6.31 -18.71 3.69
C ILE A 277 -7.38 -17.62 3.67
N VAL A 278 -7.55 -16.99 2.51
CA VAL A 278 -8.59 -16.01 2.20
C VAL A 278 -9.46 -16.48 1.04
N GLU A 279 -10.69 -16.00 0.97
CA GLU A 279 -11.51 -16.17 -0.23
C GLU A 279 -10.96 -15.29 -1.35
N THR A 280 -10.82 -15.88 -2.53
CA THR A 280 -10.24 -15.20 -3.68
C THR A 280 -11.22 -14.17 -4.24
N PRO A 281 -10.79 -12.92 -4.48
CA PRO A 281 -11.63 -11.94 -5.12
C PRO A 281 -11.74 -12.19 -6.64
N ASN A 282 -12.65 -11.49 -7.31
CA ASN A 282 -12.79 -11.52 -8.79
C ASN A 282 -12.93 -12.92 -9.40
N THR A 283 -13.76 -13.80 -8.81
CA THR A 283 -13.86 -15.20 -9.24
C THR A 283 -14.25 -15.43 -10.71
N ASN A 284 -14.78 -14.41 -11.39
CA ASN A 284 -15.12 -14.47 -12.82
C ASN A 284 -13.99 -13.98 -13.75
N SER A 285 -12.93 -13.37 -13.22
CA SER A 285 -11.78 -12.88 -14.00
C SER A 285 -11.01 -14.04 -14.62
N LEU A 286 -10.46 -13.84 -15.82
CA LEU A 286 -9.48 -14.77 -16.40
C LEU A 286 -8.18 -14.83 -15.56
N LEU A 287 -7.91 -13.78 -14.79
CA LEU A 287 -6.75 -13.62 -13.93
C LEU A 287 -7.04 -13.93 -12.46
N VAL A 288 -8.13 -14.64 -12.16
CA VAL A 288 -8.42 -15.07 -10.78
C VAL A 288 -7.25 -15.86 -10.20
N LEU A 289 -6.75 -15.46 -9.03
CA LEU A 289 -5.73 -16.20 -8.31
C LEU A 289 -6.40 -17.32 -7.54
N VAL A 290 -6.08 -18.57 -7.86
CA VAL A 290 -6.48 -19.72 -7.05
C VAL A 290 -5.21 -20.48 -6.70
N ASN A 291 -4.91 -20.57 -5.41
CA ASN A 291 -3.75 -21.30 -4.89
C ASN A 291 -4.02 -21.73 -3.44
N GLN A 292 -3.01 -22.24 -2.74
CA GLN A 292 -3.15 -22.76 -1.37
C GLN A 292 -3.60 -21.71 -0.33
N ASN A 293 -3.53 -20.41 -0.66
CA ASN A 293 -3.97 -19.32 0.22
C ASN A 293 -5.18 -18.54 -0.32
N TYR A 294 -5.44 -18.58 -1.63
CA TYR A 294 -6.58 -17.91 -2.25
C TYR A 294 -7.57 -18.96 -2.75
N ARG A 295 -8.65 -19.17 -1.97
CA ARG A 295 -9.64 -20.22 -2.25
C ARG A 295 -10.90 -19.69 -2.94
N LEU A 296 -11.49 -20.50 -3.80
CA LEU A 296 -12.85 -20.33 -4.29
C LEU A 296 -13.86 -20.72 -3.20
N ASP A 297 -15.04 -20.11 -3.28
CA ASP A 297 -16.21 -20.53 -2.49
C ASP A 297 -16.66 -21.94 -2.86
N GLU A 298 -17.24 -22.68 -1.92
CA GLU A 298 -17.66 -24.07 -2.14
C GLU A 298 -18.80 -24.22 -3.15
N PHE A 299 -19.58 -23.16 -3.38
CA PHE A 299 -20.66 -23.09 -4.36
C PHE A 299 -20.24 -22.45 -5.67
N TYR A 300 -18.97 -22.04 -5.80
CA TYR A 300 -18.48 -21.46 -7.04
C TYR A 300 -18.55 -22.47 -8.19
N ALA A 301 -19.19 -22.04 -9.27
CA ALA A 301 -19.15 -22.69 -10.57
C ALA A 301 -19.22 -21.61 -11.66
N PRO A 302 -18.30 -21.62 -12.62
CA PRO A 302 -18.43 -20.80 -13.81
C PRO A 302 -19.74 -21.04 -14.54
N THR A 303 -20.27 -19.99 -15.16
CA THR A 303 -21.60 -20.01 -15.82
C THR A 303 -21.50 -20.22 -17.33
N ASP A 304 -20.30 -20.20 -17.87
CA ASP A 304 -19.96 -20.15 -19.30
C ASP A 304 -19.19 -21.39 -19.80
N PHE A 305 -19.34 -22.53 -19.14
CA PHE A 305 -18.71 -23.78 -19.54
C PHE A 305 -19.23 -24.31 -20.87
N VAL A 306 -18.31 -24.78 -21.72
CA VAL A 306 -18.58 -25.49 -22.96
C VAL A 306 -17.72 -26.76 -23.02
N PRO A 307 -18.20 -27.84 -23.67
CA PRO A 307 -17.35 -28.99 -23.94
C PRO A 307 -16.22 -28.59 -24.91
N VAL A 308 -15.05 -29.19 -24.73
CA VAL A 308 -13.87 -29.03 -25.57
C VAL A 308 -13.79 -30.22 -26.54
N GLU A 309 -13.65 -29.94 -27.83
CA GLU A 309 -13.66 -30.95 -28.90
C GLU A 309 -12.23 -31.30 -29.34
N VAL A 310 -11.45 -31.91 -28.45
CA VAL A 310 -10.06 -32.37 -28.69
C VAL A 310 -9.90 -33.86 -28.35
N PRO A 311 -8.81 -34.54 -28.80
CA PRO A 311 -8.50 -35.88 -28.32
C PRO A 311 -8.41 -35.92 -26.78
N VAL A 312 -9.18 -36.81 -26.15
CA VAL A 312 -9.22 -36.98 -24.70
C VAL A 312 -8.60 -38.33 -24.33
N THR A 313 -7.86 -38.39 -23.21
CA THR A 313 -7.26 -39.65 -22.76
C THR A 313 -8.33 -40.70 -22.42
N PRO A 314 -8.03 -42.02 -22.54
CA PRO A 314 -8.95 -43.06 -22.07
C PRO A 314 -9.11 -43.09 -20.55
N TYR A 315 -8.25 -42.39 -19.81
CA TYR A 315 -8.26 -42.30 -18.35
C TYR A 315 -9.08 -41.12 -17.82
N SER A 316 -9.49 -40.21 -18.69
CA SER A 316 -10.29 -39.05 -18.31
C SER A 316 -11.64 -39.50 -17.76
N GLN A 317 -12.01 -38.93 -16.61
CA GLN A 317 -13.33 -39.17 -16.04
C GLN A 317 -14.40 -38.52 -16.92
N VAL A 318 -15.63 -39.06 -16.87
CA VAL A 318 -16.76 -38.49 -17.61
C VAL A 318 -16.99 -37.05 -17.12
N ASN A 319 -17.02 -36.08 -18.05
CA ASN A 319 -17.20 -34.64 -17.83
C ASN A 319 -15.96 -33.82 -17.42
N THR A 320 -14.72 -34.32 -17.58
CA THR A 320 -13.53 -33.48 -17.39
C THR A 320 -13.17 -32.64 -18.62
N ASN A 321 -13.88 -32.76 -19.74
CA ASN A 321 -13.61 -32.03 -20.98
C ASN A 321 -14.42 -30.73 -21.11
N TYR A 322 -14.74 -30.07 -20.00
CA TYR A 322 -15.42 -28.78 -20.01
C TYR A 322 -14.45 -27.69 -19.57
N LEU A 323 -14.54 -26.53 -20.22
CA LEU A 323 -13.77 -25.33 -19.88
C LEU A 323 -14.65 -24.10 -20.06
N ARG A 324 -14.28 -22.99 -19.45
CA ARG A 324 -14.86 -21.70 -19.82
C ARG A 324 -14.60 -21.45 -21.29
N ARG A 325 -15.52 -20.78 -21.99
CA ARG A 325 -15.49 -20.64 -23.45
C ARG A 325 -14.14 -20.15 -23.99
N ASP A 326 -13.56 -19.12 -23.39
CA ASP A 326 -12.29 -18.56 -23.86
C ASP A 326 -11.14 -19.58 -23.74
N ALA A 327 -11.10 -20.35 -22.65
CA ALA A 327 -10.11 -21.41 -22.46
C ALA A 327 -10.37 -22.60 -23.40
N ALA A 328 -11.63 -22.96 -23.66
CA ALA A 328 -11.99 -24.01 -24.61
C ALA A 328 -11.53 -23.69 -26.03
N ASP A 329 -11.85 -22.49 -26.53
CA ASP A 329 -11.45 -22.02 -27.86
C ASP A 329 -9.91 -22.00 -27.99
N ALA A 330 -9.23 -21.57 -26.93
CA ALA A 330 -7.77 -21.57 -26.86
C ALA A 330 -7.17 -22.99 -26.84
N THR A 331 -7.77 -23.93 -26.10
CA THR A 331 -7.33 -25.33 -26.08
C THR A 331 -7.45 -25.97 -27.46
N GLU A 332 -8.59 -25.79 -28.14
CA GLU A 332 -8.79 -26.30 -29.49
C GLU A 332 -7.77 -25.72 -30.48
N LEU A 333 -7.45 -24.43 -30.36
CA LEU A 333 -6.44 -23.77 -31.17
C LEU A 333 -5.03 -24.33 -30.88
N LEU A 334 -4.63 -24.45 -29.61
CA LEU A 334 -3.35 -25.04 -29.20
C LEU A 334 -3.17 -26.44 -29.78
N PHE A 335 -4.19 -27.30 -29.65
CA PHE A 335 -4.15 -28.68 -30.15
C PHE A 335 -4.09 -28.74 -31.68
N SER A 336 -4.85 -27.90 -32.36
CA SER A 336 -4.81 -27.77 -33.82
C SER A 336 -3.41 -27.35 -34.30
N LYS A 337 -2.76 -26.40 -33.61
CA LYS A 337 -1.41 -25.95 -33.95
C LYS A 337 -0.31 -26.95 -33.60
N ALA A 338 -0.45 -27.67 -32.50
CA ALA A 338 0.42 -28.81 -32.20
C ALA A 338 0.34 -29.86 -33.32
N GLN A 339 -0.87 -30.20 -33.76
CA GLN A 339 -1.09 -31.14 -34.86
C GLN A 339 -0.51 -30.65 -36.19
N GLU A 340 -0.68 -29.37 -36.53
CA GLU A 340 -0.03 -28.77 -37.71
C GLU A 340 1.50 -28.85 -37.65
N ALA A 341 2.08 -28.74 -36.46
CA ALA A 341 3.51 -28.90 -36.21
C ALA A 341 3.97 -30.38 -36.15
N GLY A 342 3.05 -31.34 -36.22
CA GLY A 342 3.33 -32.78 -36.21
C GLY A 342 3.34 -33.42 -34.82
N TYR A 343 2.79 -32.74 -33.82
CA TYR A 343 2.71 -33.19 -32.43
C TYR A 343 1.30 -33.64 -32.08
N GLU A 344 1.18 -34.73 -31.32
CA GLU A 344 -0.11 -35.27 -30.87
C GLU A 344 -0.28 -35.03 -29.38
N LEU A 345 -1.26 -34.18 -29.03
CA LEU A 345 -1.63 -33.88 -27.65
C LEU A 345 -2.96 -34.55 -27.30
N THR A 346 -3.12 -34.94 -26.04
CA THR A 346 -4.38 -35.43 -25.48
C THR A 346 -4.73 -34.64 -24.21
N LEU A 347 -6.01 -34.29 -24.07
CA LEU A 347 -6.55 -33.65 -22.87
C LEU A 347 -6.83 -34.72 -21.82
N ARG A 348 -6.27 -34.54 -20.62
CA ARG A 348 -6.53 -35.44 -19.49
C ARG A 348 -7.57 -34.86 -18.53
N THR A 349 -7.39 -33.60 -18.15
CA THR A 349 -8.25 -32.93 -17.16
C THR A 349 -8.55 -31.51 -17.62
N GLY A 350 -9.80 -31.08 -17.51
CA GLY A 350 -10.26 -29.69 -17.65
C GLY A 350 -10.97 -29.27 -16.38
N TYR A 351 -12.25 -28.88 -16.44
CA TYR A 351 -13.02 -28.52 -15.25
C TYR A 351 -13.21 -29.69 -14.27
N ILE A 352 -13.00 -29.40 -12.99
CA ILE A 352 -13.35 -30.27 -11.86
C ILE A 352 -14.20 -29.44 -10.88
N SER A 353 -15.37 -29.94 -10.48
CA SER A 353 -16.19 -29.25 -9.49
C SER A 353 -15.62 -29.38 -8.07
N TYR A 354 -16.04 -28.49 -7.16
CA TYR A 354 -15.65 -28.57 -5.75
C TYR A 354 -15.89 -29.95 -5.13
N SER A 355 -17.06 -30.55 -5.39
CA SER A 355 -17.42 -31.86 -4.84
C SER A 355 -16.53 -33.00 -5.38
N VAL A 356 -16.15 -32.94 -6.66
CA VAL A 356 -15.22 -33.92 -7.24
C VAL A 356 -13.82 -33.72 -6.66
N GLN A 357 -13.33 -32.48 -6.60
CA GLN A 357 -12.02 -32.17 -5.99
C GLN A 357 -11.95 -32.64 -4.54
N LYS A 358 -13.03 -32.46 -3.76
CA LYS A 358 -13.13 -32.94 -2.38
C LYS A 358 -12.99 -34.46 -2.28
N ASN A 359 -13.61 -35.20 -3.18
CA ASN A 359 -13.52 -36.66 -3.19
C ASN A 359 -12.11 -37.15 -3.57
N LEU A 360 -11.51 -36.54 -4.59
CA LEU A 360 -10.12 -36.84 -5.01
C LEU A 360 -9.14 -36.56 -3.87
N TYR A 361 -9.22 -35.38 -3.26
CA TYR A 361 -8.35 -35.00 -2.16
C TYR A 361 -8.51 -35.92 -0.93
N ASN A 362 -9.74 -36.25 -0.54
CA ASN A 362 -9.98 -37.17 0.58
C ASN A 362 -9.45 -38.58 0.30
N GLN A 363 -9.50 -39.03 -0.95
CA GLN A 363 -8.90 -40.30 -1.34
C GLN A 363 -7.37 -40.25 -1.20
N ASP A 364 -6.72 -39.17 -1.66
CA ASP A 364 -5.28 -39.00 -1.50
C ASP A 364 -4.87 -38.96 -0.04
N VAL A 365 -5.58 -38.20 0.82
CA VAL A 365 -5.32 -38.20 2.27
C VAL A 365 -5.42 -39.61 2.86
N TYR A 366 -6.41 -40.39 2.46
CA TYR A 366 -6.57 -41.77 2.92
C TYR A 366 -5.42 -42.69 2.44
N GLU A 367 -4.90 -42.45 1.23
CA GLU A 367 -3.85 -43.27 0.60
C GLU A 367 -2.43 -42.90 1.06
N MET A 368 -2.09 -41.61 1.11
CA MET A 368 -0.71 -41.13 1.36
C MET A 368 -0.56 -40.20 2.59
N GLY A 369 -1.66 -39.79 3.23
CA GLY A 369 -1.66 -38.96 4.43
C GLY A 369 -1.72 -37.47 4.11
N LEU A 370 -2.11 -36.66 5.11
CA LEU A 370 -2.39 -35.24 4.93
C LEU A 370 -1.19 -34.44 4.38
N GLU A 371 -0.02 -34.60 4.98
CA GLU A 371 1.18 -33.83 4.62
C GLU A 371 1.62 -34.07 3.17
N TYR A 372 1.47 -35.30 2.67
CA TYR A 372 1.79 -35.64 1.30
C TYR A 372 0.66 -35.22 0.35
N ALA A 373 -0.60 -35.44 0.71
CA ALA A 373 -1.75 -35.00 -0.09
C ALA A 373 -1.72 -33.49 -0.33
N ASP A 374 -1.35 -32.68 0.67
CA ASP A 374 -1.22 -31.22 0.56
C ASP A 374 -0.18 -30.75 -0.48
N LYS A 375 0.81 -31.59 -0.81
CA LYS A 375 1.87 -31.28 -1.79
C LYS A 375 1.53 -31.73 -3.22
N PHE A 376 0.79 -32.83 -3.35
CA PHE A 376 0.48 -33.45 -4.64
C PHE A 376 -0.92 -33.09 -5.18
N ASN A 377 -1.83 -32.66 -4.31
CA ASN A 377 -3.18 -32.32 -4.72
C ASN A 377 -3.71 -31.10 -3.97
N SER A 378 -4.53 -30.33 -4.67
CA SER A 378 -5.16 -29.15 -4.11
C SER A 378 -6.32 -29.53 -3.19
N ARG A 379 -6.41 -28.88 -2.02
CA ARG A 379 -7.64 -28.93 -1.21
C ARG A 379 -8.85 -28.43 -2.02
N PRO A 380 -10.07 -28.90 -1.76
CA PRO A 380 -11.25 -28.38 -2.45
C PRO A 380 -11.40 -26.86 -2.22
N GLY A 381 -11.64 -26.12 -3.28
CA GLY A 381 -11.61 -24.65 -3.31
C GLY A 381 -10.25 -24.06 -3.74
N HIS A 382 -9.17 -24.84 -3.70
CA HIS A 382 -7.81 -24.37 -4.03
C HIS A 382 -7.31 -24.88 -5.39
N SER A 383 -8.13 -25.64 -6.12
CA SER A 383 -7.75 -26.20 -7.43
C SER A 383 -8.10 -25.24 -8.55
N GLU A 384 -7.13 -24.90 -9.40
CA GLU A 384 -7.38 -24.06 -10.58
C GLU A 384 -8.34 -24.74 -11.58
N HIS A 385 -8.43 -26.07 -11.59
CA HIS A 385 -9.42 -26.78 -12.41
C HIS A 385 -10.86 -26.37 -12.08
N GLN A 386 -11.14 -25.90 -10.86
CA GLN A 386 -12.47 -25.39 -10.49
C GLN A 386 -12.82 -24.07 -11.20
N THR A 387 -11.84 -23.33 -11.70
CA THR A 387 -12.06 -22.09 -12.48
C THR A 387 -12.51 -22.36 -13.90
N GLY A 388 -12.30 -23.58 -14.42
CA GLY A 388 -12.50 -23.86 -15.84
C GLY A 388 -11.48 -23.23 -16.77
N LEU A 389 -10.38 -22.72 -16.24
CA LEU A 389 -9.29 -22.07 -16.98
C LEU A 389 -8.02 -22.93 -17.02
N ALA A 390 -7.98 -24.03 -16.27
CA ALA A 390 -6.84 -24.93 -16.22
C ALA A 390 -7.10 -26.22 -17.00
N ILE A 391 -6.06 -26.71 -17.67
CA ILE A 391 -6.03 -28.00 -18.34
C ILE A 391 -4.77 -28.79 -17.95
N ASP A 392 -4.95 -30.10 -17.81
CA ASP A 392 -3.83 -31.05 -17.83
C ASP A 392 -3.79 -31.70 -19.21
N ILE A 393 -2.64 -31.62 -19.87
CA ILE A 393 -2.42 -32.25 -21.17
C ILE A 393 -1.30 -33.29 -21.10
N THR A 394 -1.29 -34.20 -22.06
CA THR A 394 -0.26 -35.23 -22.16
C THR A 394 -0.11 -35.66 -23.62
N THR A 395 0.69 -36.70 -23.88
CA THR A 395 0.86 -37.29 -25.21
C THR A 395 0.80 -38.81 -25.11
N PRO A 396 0.31 -39.50 -26.17
CA PRO A 396 0.40 -40.95 -26.27
C PRO A 396 1.83 -41.50 -26.15
N SER A 397 2.87 -40.70 -26.43
CA SER A 397 4.27 -41.14 -26.37
C SER A 397 4.73 -41.53 -24.95
N ILE A 398 4.07 -40.98 -23.91
CA ILE A 398 4.27 -41.32 -22.49
C ILE A 398 3.04 -42.02 -21.90
N ASN A 399 2.34 -42.82 -22.71
CA ASN A 399 1.13 -43.55 -22.31
C ASN A 399 0.00 -42.66 -21.74
N ASN A 400 -0.04 -41.37 -22.08
CA ASN A 400 -0.98 -40.38 -21.53
C ASN A 400 -0.83 -40.16 -20.01
N GLU A 401 0.37 -40.34 -19.46
CA GLU A 401 0.67 -40.05 -18.07
C GLU A 401 0.87 -38.55 -17.82
N LEU A 402 0.53 -38.08 -16.61
CA LEU A 402 0.93 -36.73 -16.13
C LEU A 402 2.18 -36.97 -15.32
N SER A 403 3.32 -36.66 -15.92
CA SER A 403 4.63 -36.88 -15.33
C SER A 403 5.61 -35.82 -15.84
N LEU A 404 6.73 -35.70 -15.15
CA LEU A 404 7.84 -34.83 -15.58
C LEU A 404 8.38 -35.22 -16.97
N GLU A 405 8.28 -36.50 -17.35
CA GLU A 405 8.68 -37.00 -18.67
C GLU A 405 8.01 -36.24 -19.82
N PHE A 406 6.82 -35.64 -19.60
CA PHE A 406 6.19 -34.77 -20.58
C PHE A 406 7.13 -33.66 -21.07
N ALA A 407 7.89 -33.01 -20.17
CA ALA A 407 8.85 -31.95 -20.52
C ALA A 407 9.98 -32.45 -21.45
N ASP A 408 10.30 -33.74 -21.42
CA ASP A 408 11.34 -34.34 -22.24
C ASP A 408 10.85 -34.79 -23.63
N THR A 409 9.54 -34.95 -23.81
CA THR A 409 8.93 -35.26 -25.11
C THR A 409 9.08 -34.10 -26.10
N GLU A 410 9.02 -34.39 -27.40
CA GLU A 410 9.05 -33.34 -28.42
C GLU A 410 7.77 -32.48 -28.36
N GLU A 411 6.64 -33.10 -28.02
CA GLU A 411 5.36 -32.43 -27.82
C GLU A 411 5.39 -31.49 -26.63
N GLY A 412 5.89 -31.93 -25.47
CA GLY A 412 6.01 -31.10 -24.28
C GLY A 412 6.99 -29.95 -24.47
N LYS A 413 8.15 -30.17 -25.11
CA LYS A 413 9.07 -29.08 -25.48
C LYS A 413 8.41 -28.03 -26.37
N TRP A 414 7.58 -28.47 -27.32
CA TRP A 414 6.82 -27.54 -28.17
C TRP A 414 5.80 -26.75 -27.35
N VAL A 415 5.06 -27.40 -26.44
CA VAL A 415 4.11 -26.72 -25.55
C VAL A 415 4.82 -25.71 -24.65
N LEU A 416 5.90 -26.11 -23.96
CA LEU A 416 6.67 -25.23 -23.09
C LEU A 416 7.17 -23.97 -23.82
N ALA A 417 7.47 -24.09 -25.12
CA ALA A 417 7.91 -22.97 -25.95
C ALA A 417 6.77 -22.12 -26.54
N HIS A 418 5.57 -22.69 -26.78
CA HIS A 418 4.53 -22.05 -27.59
C HIS A 418 3.18 -21.86 -26.89
N ALA A 419 2.95 -22.43 -25.70
CA ALA A 419 1.67 -22.33 -24.98
C ALA A 419 1.20 -20.87 -24.78
N HIS A 420 2.14 -19.96 -24.52
CA HIS A 420 1.87 -18.55 -24.31
C HIS A 420 1.26 -17.86 -25.53
N GLU A 421 1.61 -18.29 -26.75
CA GLU A 421 1.06 -17.76 -28.00
C GLU A 421 -0.46 -18.03 -28.13
N TYR A 422 -0.96 -18.99 -27.34
CA TYR A 422 -2.37 -19.38 -27.28
C TYR A 422 -3.05 -18.95 -25.97
N GLY A 423 -2.36 -18.16 -25.13
CA GLY A 423 -2.90 -17.65 -23.89
C GLY A 423 -2.76 -18.56 -22.68
N PHE A 424 -1.93 -19.60 -22.76
CA PHE A 424 -1.63 -20.50 -21.65
C PHE A 424 -0.25 -20.23 -21.04
N ILE A 425 -0.18 -20.28 -19.72
CA ILE A 425 1.09 -20.33 -18.97
C ILE A 425 1.32 -21.74 -18.45
N ILE A 426 2.60 -22.11 -18.27
CA ILE A 426 2.96 -23.26 -17.44
C ILE A 426 2.77 -22.83 -15.99
N ARG A 427 1.70 -23.31 -15.35
CA ARG A 427 1.22 -22.71 -14.10
C ARG A 427 2.18 -22.91 -12.92
N TYR A 428 2.82 -24.07 -12.88
CA TYR A 428 3.78 -24.48 -11.87
C TYR A 428 5.11 -24.76 -12.55
N PRO A 429 5.97 -23.73 -12.74
CA PRO A 429 7.25 -23.86 -13.42
C PRO A 429 8.33 -24.47 -12.51
N GLU A 430 9.37 -25.02 -13.14
CA GLU A 430 10.52 -25.66 -12.48
C GLU A 430 11.29 -24.64 -11.62
N ASN A 431 11.78 -25.07 -10.44
CA ASN A 431 12.58 -24.25 -9.52
C ASN A 431 11.83 -23.06 -8.91
N ARG A 432 10.49 -23.06 -8.91
CA ARG A 432 9.64 -22.01 -8.32
C ARG A 432 8.66 -22.56 -7.28
N GLU A 433 8.87 -23.78 -6.80
CA GLU A 433 7.98 -24.50 -5.88
C GLU A 433 7.82 -23.77 -4.55
N SER A 434 8.88 -23.11 -4.06
CA SER A 434 8.81 -22.30 -2.84
C SER A 434 7.95 -21.05 -2.98
N GLU A 435 7.65 -20.63 -4.22
CA GLU A 435 6.90 -19.41 -4.53
C GLU A 435 5.44 -19.71 -4.86
N VAL A 436 5.15 -20.81 -5.55
CA VAL A 436 3.78 -21.19 -5.96
C VAL A 436 3.16 -22.27 -5.08
N GLY A 437 3.97 -23.00 -4.31
CA GLY A 437 3.52 -23.98 -3.32
C GLY A 437 3.18 -25.37 -3.87
N TYR A 438 3.39 -25.58 -5.17
CA TYR A 438 3.23 -26.85 -5.87
C TYR A 438 4.54 -27.26 -6.54
N PHE A 439 4.73 -28.56 -6.75
CA PHE A 439 5.83 -29.09 -7.52
C PHE A 439 5.76 -28.68 -9.00
N TYR A 440 6.87 -28.80 -9.72
CA TYR A 440 6.91 -28.59 -11.16
C TYR A 440 5.91 -29.50 -11.88
N GLU A 441 5.01 -28.90 -12.68
CA GLU A 441 4.02 -29.62 -13.47
C GLU A 441 4.04 -29.13 -14.93
N PRO A 442 4.89 -29.70 -15.80
CA PRO A 442 5.04 -29.26 -17.20
C PRO A 442 3.77 -29.43 -18.03
N TYR A 443 2.85 -30.28 -17.57
CA TYR A 443 1.60 -30.62 -18.22
C TYR A 443 0.41 -29.72 -17.82
N HIS A 444 0.54 -28.96 -16.72
CA HIS A 444 -0.55 -28.17 -16.17
C HIS A 444 -0.52 -26.75 -16.74
N LEU A 445 -1.49 -26.45 -17.62
CA LEU A 445 -1.58 -25.19 -18.30
C LEU A 445 -2.74 -24.36 -17.75
N ARG A 446 -2.48 -23.08 -17.48
CA ARG A 446 -3.49 -22.11 -17.03
C ARG A 446 -3.74 -21.06 -18.11
N TYR A 447 -4.99 -20.92 -18.55
CA TYR A 447 -5.42 -19.87 -19.46
C TYR A 447 -5.54 -18.52 -18.73
N VAL A 448 -4.89 -17.51 -19.28
CA VAL A 448 -4.89 -16.12 -18.80
C VAL A 448 -5.09 -15.09 -19.94
N GLY A 449 -5.25 -15.57 -21.17
CA GLY A 449 -5.30 -14.75 -22.38
C GLY A 449 -3.91 -14.51 -22.98
N VAL A 450 -3.86 -14.28 -24.30
CA VAL A 450 -2.61 -14.25 -25.09
C VAL A 450 -1.64 -13.17 -24.63
N GLU A 451 -2.12 -11.95 -24.41
CA GLU A 451 -1.27 -10.80 -24.02
C GLU A 451 -0.59 -11.08 -22.68
N VAL A 452 -1.37 -11.49 -21.68
CA VAL A 452 -0.87 -11.80 -20.33
C VAL A 452 0.06 -13.01 -20.32
N ALA A 453 -0.32 -14.08 -21.02
CA ALA A 453 0.52 -15.28 -21.06
C ALA A 453 1.87 -15.01 -21.72
N THR A 454 1.89 -14.20 -22.78
CA THR A 454 3.12 -13.79 -23.47
C THR A 454 4.02 -12.97 -22.55
N GLU A 455 3.46 -12.01 -21.82
CA GLU A 455 4.24 -11.21 -20.87
C GLU A 455 4.81 -12.06 -19.72
N ILE A 456 4.02 -12.98 -19.17
CA ILE A 456 4.47 -13.92 -18.14
C ILE A 456 5.63 -14.77 -18.67
N PHE A 457 5.50 -15.28 -19.91
CA PHE A 457 6.54 -16.08 -20.55
C PHE A 457 7.83 -15.29 -20.80
N GLU A 458 7.74 -14.08 -21.35
CA GLU A 458 8.91 -13.24 -21.67
C GLU A 458 9.68 -12.79 -20.42
N ASN A 459 9.00 -12.61 -19.29
CA ASN A 459 9.61 -12.21 -18.03
C ASN A 459 9.94 -13.39 -17.09
N ASN A 460 9.65 -14.64 -17.49
CA ASN A 460 9.78 -15.82 -16.63
C ASN A 460 9.06 -15.66 -15.28
N TRP A 461 7.85 -15.12 -15.33
CA TRP A 461 7.01 -14.85 -14.18
C TRP A 461 6.08 -16.03 -13.86
N THR A 462 5.56 -16.05 -12.65
CA THR A 462 4.39 -16.85 -12.28
C THR A 462 3.12 -15.99 -12.39
N LEU A 463 1.94 -16.60 -12.24
CA LEU A 463 0.70 -15.83 -12.14
C LEU A 463 0.72 -14.90 -10.91
N GLU A 464 1.30 -15.38 -9.80
CA GLU A 464 1.52 -14.58 -8.60
C GLU A 464 2.36 -13.33 -8.89
N ASP A 465 3.44 -13.46 -9.67
CA ASP A 465 4.28 -12.32 -10.04
C ASP A 465 3.54 -11.29 -10.87
N TYR A 466 2.76 -11.74 -11.85
CA TYR A 466 1.95 -10.86 -12.68
C TYR A 466 0.94 -10.09 -11.83
N ILE A 467 0.25 -10.78 -10.91
CA ILE A 467 -0.73 -10.17 -10.03
C ILE A 467 -0.11 -9.12 -9.11
N LEU A 468 1.09 -9.38 -8.58
CA LEU A 468 1.80 -8.44 -7.72
C LEU A 468 2.35 -7.24 -8.51
N ASN A 469 2.89 -7.44 -9.71
CA ASN A 469 3.39 -6.33 -10.55
C ASN A 469 2.28 -5.35 -10.97
N TYR A 470 1.06 -5.86 -11.19
CA TYR A 470 -0.06 -5.04 -11.65
C TYR A 470 -1.08 -4.68 -10.55
N GLY A 471 -0.86 -5.10 -9.31
CA GLY A 471 -1.76 -4.79 -8.18
C GLY A 471 -3.19 -5.29 -8.37
N LEU A 472 -3.38 -6.46 -8.99
CA LEU A 472 -4.70 -6.93 -9.43
C LEU A 472 -5.62 -7.36 -8.28
N LEU A 473 -5.08 -7.51 -7.06
CA LEU A 473 -5.86 -7.77 -5.85
C LEU A 473 -6.52 -6.49 -5.30
N ASP A 474 -5.99 -5.31 -5.65
CA ASP A 474 -6.51 -4.00 -5.20
C ASP A 474 -7.69 -3.51 -6.05
N ALA A 475 -7.73 -3.85 -7.34
CA ALA A 475 -8.71 -3.38 -8.31
C ALA A 475 -10.18 -3.73 -7.98
N VAL A 476 -10.43 -4.40 -6.85
CA VAL A 476 -11.74 -4.89 -6.38
C VAL A 476 -12.30 -4.02 -5.27
N SER A 477 -11.45 -3.30 -4.52
CA SER A 477 -11.96 -2.46 -3.42
C SER A 477 -12.77 -1.26 -3.92
N ASP A 478 -12.56 -0.84 -5.17
CA ASP A 478 -13.20 0.35 -5.75
C ASP A 478 -14.51 0.04 -6.49
N GLU A 479 -14.84 -1.24 -6.72
CA GLU A 479 -16.08 -1.70 -7.36
C GLU A 479 -17.02 -2.47 -6.41
N VAL A 480 -17.09 -2.10 -5.13
CA VAL A 480 -18.28 -2.44 -4.32
C VAL A 480 -19.44 -1.54 -4.76
N GLN A 481 -19.95 -1.75 -5.97
CA GLN A 481 -21.32 -1.34 -6.31
C GLN A 481 -22.26 -2.44 -5.83
N THR A 482 -22.97 -2.12 -4.75
CA THR A 482 -24.16 -2.83 -4.28
C THR A 482 -25.05 -3.24 -5.45
N PRO A 483 -25.62 -4.46 -5.46
CA PRO A 483 -26.58 -4.83 -6.50
C PRO A 483 -27.77 -3.88 -6.44
N GLU A 484 -27.92 -3.00 -7.44
CA GLU A 484 -29.20 -2.34 -7.68
C GLU A 484 -30.20 -3.43 -8.08
N GLU A 485 -31.28 -3.55 -7.31
CA GLU A 485 -32.50 -4.23 -7.75
C GLU A 485 -32.96 -3.55 -9.05
N GLY A 486 -32.66 -4.19 -10.18
CA GLY A 486 -33.10 -3.76 -11.49
C GLY A 486 -34.62 -3.67 -11.52
N THR A 487 -35.11 -2.44 -11.52
CA THR A 487 -36.50 -2.13 -11.89
C THR A 487 -36.66 -2.45 -13.37
N LEU A 488 -37.54 -3.41 -13.66
CA LEU A 488 -37.98 -3.72 -15.02
C LEU A 488 -38.63 -2.47 -15.62
N GLU A 489 -37.94 -1.81 -16.56
CA GLU A 489 -38.57 -0.87 -17.48
C GLU A 489 -39.57 -1.65 -18.34
N GLN A 490 -40.85 -1.32 -18.19
CA GLN A 490 -41.93 -1.81 -19.04
C GLN A 490 -41.80 -1.16 -20.42
N ASP A 491 -41.60 -2.00 -21.45
CA ASP A 491 -41.83 -1.65 -22.86
C ASP A 491 -43.33 -1.36 -23.08
N PRO A 492 -43.72 -0.13 -23.42
CA PRO A 492 -45.11 0.21 -23.69
C PRO A 492 -45.36 0.11 -25.20
N SER A 493 -45.21 -1.08 -25.75
CA SER A 493 -45.75 -1.37 -27.08
C SER A 493 -46.01 -2.85 -27.25
N LEU A 494 -47.25 -3.27 -26.92
CA LEU A 494 -48.04 -4.28 -27.62
C LEU A 494 -49.38 -4.43 -26.88
N GLU A 495 -50.38 -3.73 -27.40
CA GLU A 495 -51.79 -3.94 -27.06
C GLU A 495 -52.29 -5.28 -27.63
N ASP A 496 -52.96 -6.03 -26.76
CA ASP A 496 -54.27 -6.65 -26.97
C ASP A 496 -54.40 -7.80 -27.99
N SER A 497 -54.52 -9.02 -27.46
CA SER A 497 -55.72 -9.84 -27.71
C SER A 497 -55.76 -11.05 -26.76
N ASN A 498 -56.85 -11.13 -25.97
CA ASN A 498 -57.69 -12.31 -25.65
C ASN A 498 -56.98 -13.70 -25.62
N GLU A 499 -57.14 -14.56 -24.63
CA GLU A 499 -58.41 -15.18 -24.25
C GLU A 499 -58.24 -15.99 -22.95
N ALA A 500 -59.33 -16.11 -22.19
CA ALA A 500 -59.43 -16.92 -20.98
C ALA A 500 -59.40 -18.42 -21.29
N ASP A 501 -58.88 -19.22 -20.36
CA ASP A 501 -59.51 -20.48 -19.95
C ASP A 501 -58.89 -20.94 -18.61
N ASP A 502 -59.65 -20.70 -17.54
CA ASP A 502 -59.59 -21.44 -16.28
C ASP A 502 -60.23 -22.81 -16.52
N ALA A 503 -59.53 -23.89 -16.17
CA ALA A 503 -60.14 -25.20 -15.95
C ALA A 503 -59.36 -25.98 -14.90
N ASP A 504 -59.96 -26.00 -13.70
CA ASP A 504 -60.18 -27.13 -12.82
C ASP A 504 -58.98 -27.88 -12.19
N GLU A 505 -58.92 -27.71 -10.87
CA GLU A 505 -58.47 -28.69 -9.89
C GLU A 505 -59.13 -30.05 -10.10
N GLU A 506 -58.34 -31.14 -10.11
CA GLU A 506 -58.74 -32.38 -9.45
C GLU A 506 -57.53 -33.01 -8.74
N GLU A 507 -57.68 -33.15 -7.42
CA GLU A 507 -56.89 -34.06 -6.58
C GLU A 507 -57.09 -35.52 -7.02
N SER A 508 -56.01 -36.28 -7.11
CA SER A 508 -56.04 -37.68 -6.69
C SER A 508 -54.68 -38.19 -6.27
N ASN A 509 -54.63 -38.68 -5.02
CA ASN A 509 -53.66 -39.59 -4.39
C ASN A 509 -52.87 -40.47 -5.37
N ASP A 510 -51.58 -40.73 -5.10
CA ASP A 510 -51.18 -41.88 -4.27
C ASP A 510 -49.65 -42.04 -4.15
N HIS A 511 -49.26 -42.69 -3.04
CA HIS A 511 -48.04 -43.46 -2.79
C HIS A 511 -46.74 -42.77 -2.32
N LEU A 512 -46.55 -42.90 -1.00
CA LEU A 512 -45.27 -43.06 -0.32
C LEU A 512 -44.79 -44.51 -0.45
N ASP A 513 -43.53 -44.72 -0.86
CA ASP A 513 -42.62 -45.80 -0.42
C ASP A 513 -41.22 -45.48 -0.98
N GLU A 514 -40.23 -45.17 -0.14
CA GLU A 514 -39.20 -46.05 0.47
C GLU A 514 -37.94 -46.28 -0.37
N SER A 515 -36.80 -45.99 0.29
CA SER A 515 -35.46 -46.56 0.16
C SER A 515 -34.66 -46.38 -1.15
N ASP A 516 -33.57 -45.62 -1.05
CA ASP A 516 -32.32 -45.92 -1.75
C ASP A 516 -31.15 -45.88 -0.75
N GLN A 517 -30.80 -47.07 -0.24
CA GLN A 517 -29.46 -47.35 0.28
C GLN A 517 -28.67 -48.01 -0.86
N GLU A 518 -27.76 -47.28 -1.47
CA GLU A 518 -26.81 -47.89 -2.41
C GLU A 518 -25.70 -48.62 -1.64
N VAL A 519 -25.57 -49.90 -2.00
CA VAL A 519 -24.63 -50.89 -1.49
C VAL A 519 -23.32 -50.79 -2.29
N LEU A 520 -22.21 -50.60 -1.59
CA LEU A 520 -20.84 -50.76 -2.11
C LEU A 520 -20.60 -52.21 -2.56
N PRO A 521 -20.02 -52.48 -3.74
CA PRO A 521 -19.62 -53.84 -4.10
C PRO A 521 -18.20 -54.15 -3.60
N ASP A 522 -18.13 -55.14 -2.70
CA ASP A 522 -16.94 -55.88 -2.33
C ASP A 522 -16.47 -56.78 -3.50
N LYS A 523 -15.20 -56.67 -3.89
CA LYS A 523 -14.53 -57.63 -4.78
C LYS A 523 -13.13 -57.96 -4.27
N SER A 524 -13.09 -58.92 -3.36
CA SER A 524 -11.95 -59.81 -3.17
C SER A 524 -11.92 -60.87 -4.28
N ASN A 525 -10.93 -60.81 -5.16
CA ASN A 525 -10.42 -61.98 -5.89
C ASN A 525 -9.04 -61.68 -6.49
N ALA A 526 -7.99 -61.94 -5.71
CA ALA A 526 -6.63 -61.99 -6.22
C ALA A 526 -6.28 -63.44 -6.59
N SER A 527 -6.20 -63.70 -7.88
CA SER A 527 -5.63 -64.91 -8.48
C SER A 527 -4.10 -64.83 -8.50
N GLN A 528 -3.45 -65.86 -7.98
CA GLN A 528 -2.01 -66.13 -8.11
C GLN A 528 -1.60 -66.30 -9.58
N SER A 529 -0.53 -65.62 -10.00
CA SER A 529 0.40 -66.14 -11.01
C SER A 529 1.78 -65.56 -10.75
N GLY A 530 2.81 -66.41 -10.78
CA GLY A 530 4.18 -66.07 -10.37
C GLY A 530 5.15 -65.81 -11.52
N SER A 531 6.31 -65.31 -11.10
CA SER A 531 7.63 -65.20 -11.73
C SER A 531 7.75 -64.34 -12.99
N THR A 532 8.69 -63.40 -13.02
CA THR A 532 10.13 -63.68 -13.21
C THR A 532 10.97 -62.45 -12.89
N ASP A 533 12.11 -62.71 -12.22
CA ASP A 533 13.22 -61.77 -12.09
C ASP A 533 13.85 -61.50 -13.47
N SER A 534 14.13 -60.23 -13.74
CA SER A 534 15.23 -59.85 -14.62
C SER A 534 15.85 -58.54 -14.12
N GLU A 535 16.96 -58.69 -13.41
CA GLU A 535 18.01 -57.67 -13.32
C GLU A 535 18.40 -57.23 -14.74
N LEU A 536 18.60 -55.92 -14.97
CA LEU A 536 19.81 -55.37 -15.59
C LEU A 536 19.74 -53.84 -15.74
N ASN A 537 20.77 -53.21 -15.15
CA ASN A 537 21.48 -51.99 -15.53
C ASN A 537 20.90 -50.62 -15.13
N GLU A 538 21.33 -50.19 -13.95
CA GLU A 538 21.71 -48.80 -13.66
C GLU A 538 22.81 -48.34 -14.63
N ASP A 539 22.62 -47.21 -15.31
CA ASP A 539 23.60 -46.12 -15.29
C ASP A 539 23.01 -44.77 -15.77
N SER A 540 23.21 -43.76 -14.92
CA SER A 540 23.18 -42.32 -15.16
C SER A 540 21.89 -41.62 -15.59
N SER A 541 21.11 -41.14 -14.61
CA SER A 541 20.53 -39.79 -14.61
C SER A 541 20.50 -39.26 -13.17
N THR A 542 20.79 -37.99 -13.02
CA THR A 542 20.97 -37.27 -11.76
C THR A 542 19.63 -36.90 -11.12
N ASP A 543 19.49 -37.25 -9.83
CA ASP A 543 18.60 -36.69 -8.77
C ASP A 543 17.07 -36.61 -8.93
N ASP A 544 16.44 -37.13 -9.99
CA ASP A 544 15.00 -36.93 -10.23
C ASP A 544 14.07 -38.12 -9.88
N SER A 545 14.59 -39.17 -9.25
CA SER A 545 13.76 -40.28 -8.74
C SER A 545 13.12 -39.97 -7.38
N SER A 546 13.46 -38.84 -6.75
CA SER A 546 13.12 -38.58 -5.34
C SER A 546 11.63 -38.31 -5.12
N SER A 547 10.92 -37.57 -5.97
CA SER A 547 9.53 -37.17 -5.70
C SER A 547 8.54 -38.34 -5.82
N ASP A 548 8.72 -39.20 -6.83
CA ASP A 548 7.96 -40.43 -6.99
C ASP A 548 8.35 -41.49 -5.94
N GLU A 549 9.64 -41.59 -5.58
CA GLU A 549 10.08 -42.44 -4.46
C GLU A 549 9.50 -41.96 -3.12
N ASP A 550 9.50 -40.65 -2.86
CA ASP A 550 8.94 -40.02 -1.67
C ASP A 550 7.43 -40.27 -1.58
N ARG A 551 6.71 -40.17 -2.72
CA ARG A 551 5.29 -40.51 -2.80
C ARG A 551 5.04 -41.99 -2.52
N GLN A 552 5.81 -42.89 -3.12
CA GLN A 552 5.67 -44.33 -2.88
C GLN A 552 6.01 -44.69 -1.41
N GLN A 553 7.01 -44.03 -0.83
CA GLN A 553 7.37 -44.18 0.57
C GLN A 553 6.24 -43.70 1.48
N ALA A 554 5.64 -42.53 1.21
CA ALA A 554 4.49 -42.02 1.98
C ALA A 554 3.29 -42.97 1.94
N ILE A 555 2.97 -43.51 0.77
CA ILE A 555 1.92 -44.52 0.60
C ILE A 555 2.25 -45.75 1.45
N GLN A 556 3.51 -46.20 1.43
CA GLN A 556 3.93 -47.36 2.21
C GLN A 556 3.85 -47.10 3.72
N GLU A 557 4.28 -45.93 4.19
CA GLU A 557 4.19 -45.52 5.60
C GLU A 557 2.73 -45.38 6.06
N ASN A 558 1.88 -44.75 5.23
CA ASN A 558 0.47 -44.58 5.55
C ASN A 558 -0.32 -45.90 5.50
N ARG A 559 0.11 -46.89 4.72
CA ARG A 559 -0.46 -48.26 4.74
C ARG A 559 -0.25 -48.97 6.08
N GLU A 560 0.72 -48.55 6.88
CA GLU A 560 0.97 -49.13 8.21
C GLU A 560 0.05 -48.56 9.29
N LEU A 561 -0.66 -47.45 9.02
CA LEU A 561 -1.66 -46.86 9.92
C LEU A 561 -3.00 -47.62 9.87
N SER A 562 -3.66 -47.73 11.02
CA SER A 562 -5.02 -48.29 11.12
C SER A 562 -6.07 -47.33 10.54
N ASP A 563 -7.23 -47.85 10.13
CA ASP A 563 -8.35 -47.03 9.63
C ASP A 563 -8.81 -45.96 10.64
N GLN A 564 -8.65 -46.23 11.95
CA GLN A 564 -8.98 -45.27 12.99
C GLN A 564 -7.95 -44.14 13.11
N GLU A 565 -6.67 -44.43 12.86
CA GLU A 565 -5.60 -43.42 12.79
C GLU A 565 -5.75 -42.59 11.52
N LYS A 566 -6.07 -43.23 10.39
CA LYS A 566 -6.36 -42.55 9.11
C LYS A 566 -7.59 -41.65 9.16
N TYR A 567 -8.62 -42.01 9.93
CA TYR A 567 -9.83 -41.19 10.09
C TYR A 567 -9.61 -39.98 11.04
N GLN A 568 -8.58 -40.02 11.89
CA GLN A 568 -8.26 -38.89 12.78
C GLN A 568 -7.33 -37.85 12.15
N LEU A 569 -6.49 -38.27 11.20
CA LEU A 569 -5.74 -37.42 10.30
C LEU A 569 -6.70 -36.78 9.27
#